data_AF-A0A0K0ENB1-F1
#
_entry.id   AF-A0A0K0ENB1-F1
#
_cell.length_a   1.000
_cell.length_b   1.000
_cell.length_c   1.000
_cell.angle_alpha   90.00
_cell.angle_beta   90.00
_cell.angle_gamma   90.00
#
_symmetry.space_group_name_H-M   'P 1'
#
loop_
_entity.id
_entity.type
_entity.pdbx_description
1 polymer ?
#
loop_
_entity_poly.entity_id
_entity_poly.type
_entity_poly.pdbx_seq_one_letter_code
_entity_poly.pdbx_strand_id
1 'polypeptide(L)'
;MCDFLSQNNIDEEENTLTSKKGFFVRYGGAQDFCDDEEEEEEEEEYEEQEDEDEEEKRRVAERERKKEEVRKRLMEASRAKKAKKGFLTPERKKKLRKLLMEKAAEDLKQQQMLREQERQRVLQERIIPLPDLDGLDDDEMVETAKEFVERIRQLESDVYDLNYFVRQKDFEINELTIAVNDLRGKFVKPTLKKVSKTDNKFDKLKKKETAKVDFRSNLKTVESNKFAMEEEKEKEKLEWAK
;
A
#
# COMPACT_ATOMS: atom_id res chain seq x y z
N MET A 1 8.40 -21.90 31.92
CA MET A 1 8.41 -21.87 30.44
C MET A 1 9.51 -22.79 29.93
N CYS A 2 9.48 -24.07 30.30
CA CYS A 2 10.44 -25.05 29.79
C CYS A 2 9.73 -26.40 29.66
N ASP A 3 10.18 -27.15 28.66
CA ASP A 3 10.03 -28.60 28.47
C ASP A 3 8.87 -29.05 27.57
N PHE A 4 9.00 -28.61 26.33
CA PHE A 4 8.73 -29.39 25.12
C PHE A 4 9.62 -30.65 25.14
N LEU A 5 9.09 -31.78 25.61
CA LEU A 5 9.78 -33.08 25.53
C LEU A 5 8.84 -34.15 24.99
N SER A 6 9.17 -34.53 23.76
CA SER A 6 9.08 -35.84 23.14
C SER A 6 7.72 -36.54 23.13
N GLN A 7 7.10 -36.48 21.95
CA GLN A 7 6.48 -37.66 21.35
C GLN A 7 7.41 -38.86 21.52
N ASN A 8 6.96 -39.89 22.23
CA ASN A 8 7.45 -41.28 22.22
C ASN A 8 6.57 -42.08 23.19
N ASN A 9 5.43 -42.55 22.69
CA ASN A 9 4.70 -43.71 23.22
C ASN A 9 3.83 -44.16 22.05
N ILE A 10 4.43 -44.90 21.10
CA ILE A 10 4.36 -46.37 21.06
C ILE A 10 2.89 -46.76 20.99
N ASP A 11 2.34 -46.52 19.81
CA ASP A 11 1.34 -47.38 19.21
C ASP A 11 2.08 -48.68 18.88
N GLU A 12 1.86 -49.76 19.62
CA GLU A 12 2.06 -51.11 19.09
C GLU A 12 1.54 -52.17 20.06
N GLU A 13 0.62 -52.95 19.50
CA GLU A 13 0.28 -54.34 19.83
C GLU A 13 -0.65 -54.59 21.02
N GLU A 14 -1.92 -54.73 20.62
CA GLU A 14 -2.90 -55.65 21.17
C GLU A 14 -2.30 -57.06 21.35
N ASN A 15 -1.56 -57.27 22.42
CA ASN A 15 -1.22 -58.61 22.88
C ASN A 15 -2.38 -59.14 23.73
N THR A 16 -3.50 -59.47 23.07
CA THR A 16 -4.63 -60.12 23.73
C THR A 16 -4.22 -61.56 24.06
N LEU A 17 -3.82 -61.73 25.32
CA LEU A 17 -3.42 -63.02 25.89
C LEU A 17 -4.51 -64.08 25.69
N THR A 18 -4.22 -64.98 24.76
CA THR A 18 -4.68 -66.36 24.76
C THR A 18 -4.25 -67.02 26.08
N SER A 19 -5.21 -67.40 26.93
CA SER A 19 -5.13 -68.51 27.92
C SER A 19 -5.91 -68.19 29.19
N LYS A 20 -7.15 -68.69 29.25
CA LYS A 20 -7.64 -69.43 30.40
C LYS A 20 -8.91 -70.16 29.98
N LYS A 21 -8.70 -71.36 29.40
CA LYS A 21 -9.69 -72.44 29.44
C LYS A 21 -9.92 -72.81 30.91
N GLY A 22 -10.72 -72.01 31.59
CA GLY A 22 -11.31 -72.30 32.89
C GLY A 22 -12.49 -73.23 32.66
N PHE A 23 -12.17 -74.51 32.66
CA PHE A 23 -13.10 -75.63 32.61
C PHE A 23 -14.02 -75.57 33.85
N PHE A 24 -15.26 -75.09 33.70
CA PHE A 24 -16.31 -75.29 34.71
C PHE A 24 -17.62 -75.75 34.06
N VAL A 25 -17.81 -77.06 34.20
CA VAL A 25 -19.07 -77.81 34.39
C VAL A 25 -20.22 -77.54 33.42
N ARG A 26 -20.31 -78.49 32.48
CA ARG A 26 -21.52 -78.97 31.80
C ARG A 26 -22.67 -79.20 32.79
N TYR A 27 -23.85 -78.67 32.47
CA TYR A 27 -25.10 -79.40 32.62
C TYR A 27 -25.87 -79.22 31.30
N GLY A 28 -26.24 -80.33 30.67
CA GLY A 28 -26.87 -80.33 29.35
C GLY A 28 -28.13 -79.48 29.32
N GLY A 29 -28.07 -78.37 28.58
CA GLY A 29 -29.22 -77.77 27.92
C GLY A 29 -29.30 -78.36 26.52
N ALA A 30 -30.52 -78.38 25.97
CA ALA A 30 -30.90 -79.11 24.77
C ALA A 30 -29.88 -78.99 23.62
N GLN A 31 -29.65 -80.12 22.97
CA GLN A 31 -29.06 -80.19 21.64
C GLN A 31 -30.08 -79.54 20.71
N ASP A 32 -30.06 -78.21 20.66
CA ASP A 32 -30.62 -77.50 19.52
C ASP A 32 -29.85 -78.04 18.33
N PHE A 33 -30.59 -78.79 17.51
CA PHE A 33 -30.25 -79.01 16.12
C PHE A 33 -30.14 -77.60 15.57
N CYS A 34 -28.92 -77.05 15.54
CA CYS A 34 -28.65 -75.89 14.72
C CYS A 34 -29.00 -76.34 13.32
N ASP A 35 -30.07 -75.77 12.77
CA ASP A 35 -30.48 -76.02 11.40
C ASP A 35 -29.29 -75.62 10.53
N ASP A 36 -28.65 -76.58 9.86
CA ASP A 36 -27.64 -76.30 8.83
C ASP A 36 -28.23 -75.32 7.77
N GLU A 37 -29.56 -75.31 7.60
CA GLU A 37 -30.29 -74.33 6.78
C GLU A 37 -30.20 -72.89 7.35
N GLU A 38 -30.23 -72.69 8.68
CA GLU A 38 -30.09 -71.36 9.29
C GLU A 38 -28.65 -70.83 9.14
N GLU A 39 -27.63 -71.71 9.22
CA GLU A 39 -26.24 -71.31 8.96
C GLU A 39 -25.99 -70.98 7.48
N GLU A 40 -26.54 -71.76 6.53
CA GLU A 40 -26.47 -71.44 5.09
C GLU A 40 -27.22 -70.13 4.75
N GLU A 41 -28.39 -69.88 5.35
CA GLU A 41 -29.13 -68.62 5.17
C GLU A 41 -28.36 -67.41 5.73
N GLU A 42 -27.69 -67.53 6.89
CA GLU A 42 -26.81 -66.48 7.40
C GLU A 42 -25.64 -66.23 6.44
N GLU A 43 -24.99 -67.27 5.91
CA GLU A 43 -23.86 -67.13 4.98
C GLU A 43 -24.28 -66.42 3.67
N GLU A 44 -25.45 -66.76 3.10
CA GLU A 44 -26.01 -66.07 1.94
C GLU A 44 -26.36 -64.60 2.25
N GLU A 45 -26.92 -64.28 3.43
CA GLU A 45 -27.21 -62.89 3.83
C GLU A 45 -25.92 -62.07 3.99
N TYR A 46 -24.84 -62.68 4.49
CA TYR A 46 -23.52 -62.04 4.59
C TYR A 46 -22.91 -61.76 3.21
N GLU A 47 -22.97 -62.71 2.26
CA GLU A 47 -22.46 -62.51 0.91
C GLU A 47 -23.26 -61.43 0.16
N GLU A 48 -24.61 -61.44 0.24
CA GLU A 48 -25.45 -60.40 -0.35
C GLU A 48 -25.13 -59.00 0.22
N GLN A 49 -24.90 -58.91 1.54
CA GLN A 49 -24.54 -57.65 2.19
C GLN A 49 -23.14 -57.15 1.78
N GLU A 50 -22.14 -58.03 1.62
CA GLU A 50 -20.82 -57.66 1.08
C GLU A 50 -20.92 -57.13 -0.35
N ASP A 51 -21.71 -57.79 -1.21
CA ASP A 51 -21.93 -57.38 -2.60
C ASP A 51 -22.62 -56.00 -2.69
N GLU A 52 -23.64 -55.74 -1.87
CA GLU A 52 -24.30 -54.43 -1.78
C GLU A 52 -23.34 -53.31 -1.34
N ASP A 53 -22.50 -53.58 -0.34
CA ASP A 53 -21.48 -52.66 0.17
C ASP A 53 -20.41 -52.35 -0.88
N GLU A 54 -19.96 -53.37 -1.63
CA GLU A 54 -19.03 -53.20 -2.74
C GLU A 54 -19.64 -52.36 -3.86
N GLU A 55 -20.89 -52.62 -4.23
CA GLU A 55 -21.61 -51.82 -5.22
C GLU A 55 -21.76 -50.36 -4.78
N GLU A 56 -22.08 -50.10 -3.51
CA GLU A 56 -22.12 -48.76 -2.96
C GLU A 56 -20.75 -48.06 -3.05
N LYS A 57 -19.66 -48.74 -2.65
CA LYS A 57 -18.30 -48.21 -2.79
C LYS A 57 -17.97 -47.88 -4.24
N ARG A 58 -18.35 -48.74 -5.21
CA ARG A 58 -18.19 -48.49 -6.65
C ARG A 58 -18.96 -47.25 -7.11
N ARG A 59 -20.23 -47.09 -6.69
CA ARG A 59 -21.06 -45.91 -7.02
C ARG A 59 -20.50 -44.61 -6.43
N VAL A 60 -20.01 -44.66 -5.19
CA VAL A 60 -19.41 -43.49 -4.53
C VAL A 60 -18.11 -43.09 -5.21
N ALA A 61 -17.23 -44.06 -5.49
CA ALA A 61 -15.98 -43.82 -6.21
C ALA A 61 -16.23 -43.26 -7.63
N GLU A 62 -17.24 -43.75 -8.34
CA GLU A 62 -17.60 -43.23 -9.66
C GLU A 62 -18.13 -41.78 -9.59
N ARG A 63 -18.97 -41.48 -8.59
CA ARG A 63 -19.46 -40.10 -8.34
C ARG A 63 -18.30 -39.17 -7.97
N GLU A 64 -17.33 -39.61 -7.18
CA GLU A 64 -16.14 -38.83 -6.85
C GLU A 64 -15.25 -38.58 -8.07
N ARG A 65 -14.98 -39.62 -8.88
CA ARG A 65 -14.24 -39.46 -10.13
C ARG A 65 -14.90 -38.45 -11.07
N LYS A 66 -16.24 -38.53 -11.23
CA LYS A 66 -17.02 -37.56 -12.00
C LYS A 66 -16.93 -36.15 -11.40
N LYS A 67 -17.00 -36.00 -10.07
CA LYS A 67 -16.85 -34.70 -9.38
C LYS A 67 -15.44 -34.11 -9.55
N GLU A 68 -14.41 -34.94 -9.45
CA GLU A 68 -13.01 -34.52 -9.63
C GLU A 68 -12.75 -34.10 -11.08
N GLU A 69 -13.26 -34.85 -12.05
CA GLU A 69 -13.15 -34.49 -13.46
C GLU A 69 -13.87 -33.17 -13.76
N VAL A 70 -15.08 -32.97 -13.24
CA VAL A 70 -15.82 -31.70 -13.36
C VAL A 70 -15.05 -30.56 -12.70
N ARG A 71 -14.47 -30.76 -11.52
CA ARG A 71 -13.65 -29.76 -10.82
C ARG A 71 -12.38 -29.42 -11.61
N LYS A 72 -11.70 -30.42 -12.17
CA LYS A 72 -10.51 -30.25 -13.02
C LYS A 72 -10.84 -29.48 -14.29
N ARG A 73 -11.93 -29.85 -14.99
CA ARG A 73 -12.42 -29.17 -16.19
C ARG A 73 -12.83 -27.73 -15.91
N LEU A 74 -13.46 -27.46 -14.77
CA LEU A 74 -13.81 -26.10 -14.34
C LEU A 74 -12.55 -25.27 -14.01
N MET A 75 -11.55 -25.87 -13.36
CA MET A 75 -10.28 -25.23 -13.08
C MET A 75 -9.49 -24.92 -14.35
N GLU A 76 -9.49 -25.81 -15.34
CA GLU A 76 -8.83 -25.63 -16.62
C GLU A 76 -9.52 -24.56 -17.49
N ALA A 77 -10.85 -24.63 -17.61
CA ALA A 77 -11.63 -23.61 -18.31
C ALA A 77 -11.46 -22.22 -17.68
N SER A 78 -11.39 -22.16 -16.34
CA SER A 78 -11.14 -20.90 -15.63
C SER A 78 -9.69 -20.42 -15.76
N ARG A 79 -8.69 -21.31 -15.83
CA ARG A 79 -7.29 -20.96 -16.16
C ARG A 79 -7.18 -20.38 -17.56
N ALA A 80 -7.79 -20.99 -18.58
CA ALA A 80 -7.77 -20.47 -19.95
C ALA A 80 -8.45 -19.08 -20.06
N LYS A 81 -9.58 -18.89 -19.37
CA LYS A 81 -10.24 -17.57 -19.28
C LYS A 81 -9.41 -16.56 -18.47
N LYS A 82 -8.76 -16.97 -17.37
CA LYS A 82 -7.89 -16.10 -16.56
C LYS A 82 -6.61 -15.70 -17.28
N ALA A 83 -6.00 -16.58 -18.06
CA ALA A 83 -4.80 -16.28 -18.83
C ALA A 83 -5.07 -15.23 -19.92
N LYS A 84 -6.23 -15.30 -20.59
CA LYS A 84 -6.62 -14.35 -21.64
C LYS A 84 -7.21 -13.04 -21.11
N LYS A 85 -7.78 -13.00 -19.89
CA LYS A 85 -8.36 -11.78 -19.30
C LYS A 85 -7.27 -10.86 -18.76
N GLY A 86 -6.58 -10.21 -19.69
CA GLY A 86 -5.67 -9.10 -19.44
C GLY A 86 -4.40 -9.53 -18.73
N PHE A 87 -3.29 -9.53 -19.46
CA PHE A 87 -1.89 -9.74 -19.07
C PHE A 87 -1.48 -9.17 -17.70
N LEU A 88 -2.25 -8.23 -17.13
CA LEU A 88 -2.07 -7.79 -15.76
C LEU A 88 -3.41 -7.66 -15.03
N THR A 89 -3.75 -8.66 -14.21
CA THR A 89 -4.94 -8.62 -13.35
C THR A 89 -4.87 -7.43 -12.39
N PRO A 90 -6.01 -6.87 -11.94
CA PRO A 90 -6.04 -5.74 -11.01
C PRO A 90 -5.22 -5.98 -9.72
N GLU A 91 -5.23 -7.20 -9.19
CA GLU A 91 -4.43 -7.63 -8.04
C GLU A 91 -2.92 -7.57 -8.33
N ARG A 92 -2.49 -8.08 -9.49
CA ARG A 92 -1.08 -8.01 -9.93
C ARG A 92 -0.64 -6.57 -10.12
N LYS A 93 -1.48 -5.70 -10.69
CA LYS A 93 -1.22 -4.25 -10.80
C LYS A 93 -1.02 -3.61 -9.42
N LYS A 94 -1.86 -3.95 -8.44
CA LYS A 94 -1.74 -3.44 -7.07
C LYS A 94 -0.44 -3.90 -6.41
N LYS A 95 -0.11 -5.19 -6.51
CA LYS A 95 1.15 -5.75 -6.00
C LYS A 95 2.37 -5.09 -6.67
N LEU A 96 2.34 -4.90 -7.99
CA LEU A 96 3.42 -4.25 -8.74
C LEU A 96 3.65 -2.79 -8.29
N ARG A 97 2.58 -2.00 -8.14
CA ARG A 97 2.72 -0.62 -7.63
C ARG A 97 3.32 -0.58 -6.23
N LYS A 98 2.90 -1.51 -5.36
CA LYS A 98 3.46 -1.63 -4.00
C LYS A 98 4.96 -1.93 -4.05
N LEU A 99 5.38 -2.93 -4.84
CA LEU A 99 6.79 -3.28 -5.01
C LEU A 99 7.61 -2.12 -5.61
N LEU A 100 7.04 -1.37 -6.55
CA LEU A 100 7.73 -0.22 -7.15
C LEU A 100 7.94 0.91 -6.13
N MET A 101 6.95 1.16 -5.25
CA MET A 101 7.08 2.12 -4.15
C MET A 101 8.09 1.65 -3.10
N GLU A 102 8.08 0.36 -2.75
CA GLU A 102 9.04 -0.26 -1.83
C GLU A 102 10.47 -0.14 -2.38
N LYS A 103 10.67 -0.51 -3.66
CA LYS A 103 11.96 -0.34 -4.34
C LYS A 103 12.41 1.12 -4.37
N ALA A 104 11.53 2.06 -4.69
CA ALA A 104 11.89 3.47 -4.72
C ALA A 104 12.32 4.00 -3.33
N ALA A 105 11.69 3.52 -2.26
CA ALA A 105 12.07 3.87 -0.89
C ALA A 105 13.40 3.21 -0.48
N GLU A 106 13.63 1.94 -0.87
CA GLU A 106 14.89 1.23 -0.68
C GLU A 106 16.04 1.91 -1.43
N ASP A 107 15.86 2.22 -2.72
CA ASP A 107 16.84 2.91 -3.55
C ASP A 107 17.18 4.31 -2.95
N LEU A 108 16.19 5.05 -2.46
CA LEU A 108 16.41 6.33 -1.78
C LEU A 108 17.24 6.16 -0.49
N LYS A 109 16.93 5.14 0.33
CA LYS A 109 17.69 4.84 1.55
C LYS A 109 19.12 4.40 1.22
N GLN A 110 19.30 3.57 0.19
CA GLN A 110 20.63 3.15 -0.27
C GLN A 110 21.45 4.35 -0.76
N GLN A 111 20.86 5.26 -1.55
CA GLN A 111 21.54 6.49 -1.97
C GLN A 111 21.93 7.38 -0.79
N GLN A 112 21.08 7.49 0.23
CA GLN A 112 21.41 8.22 1.46
C GLN A 112 22.59 7.57 2.20
N MET A 113 22.59 6.24 2.35
CA MET A 113 23.68 5.50 2.99
C MET A 113 25.00 5.64 2.22
N LEU A 114 24.96 5.51 0.89
CA LEU A 114 26.14 5.70 0.04
C LEU A 114 26.66 7.14 0.11
N ARG A 115 25.77 8.13 0.12
CA ARG A 115 26.17 9.54 0.27
C ARG A 115 26.80 9.81 1.63
N GLU A 116 26.29 9.22 2.71
CA GLU A 116 26.90 9.36 4.03
C GLU A 116 28.23 8.62 4.12
N GLN A 117 28.34 7.41 3.57
CA GLN A 117 29.63 6.70 3.50
C GLN A 117 30.67 7.48 2.70
N GLU A 118 30.27 8.04 1.56
CA GLU A 118 31.15 8.87 0.74
C GLU A 118 31.54 10.16 1.47
N ARG A 119 30.59 10.79 2.18
CA ARG A 119 30.88 11.94 3.04
C ARG A 119 31.90 11.57 4.11
N GLN A 120 31.75 10.43 4.79
CA GLN A 120 32.70 9.97 5.80
C GLN A 120 34.08 9.68 5.20
N ARG A 121 34.14 9.04 4.04
CA ARG A 121 35.38 8.79 3.30
C ARG A 121 36.11 10.08 2.95
N VAL A 122 35.40 11.04 2.35
CA VAL A 122 35.96 12.35 1.98
C VAL A 122 36.41 13.14 3.22
N LEU A 123 35.68 13.04 4.34
CA LEU A 123 36.11 13.66 5.60
C LEU A 123 37.40 13.02 6.13
N GLN A 124 37.51 11.69 6.13
CA GLN A 124 38.72 10.98 6.55
C GLN A 124 39.93 11.28 5.65
N GLU A 125 39.72 11.40 4.33
CA GLU A 125 40.79 11.77 3.38
C GLU A 125 41.24 13.22 3.55
N ARG A 126 40.33 14.15 3.91
CA ARG A 126 40.64 15.58 4.07
C ARG A 126 41.21 15.95 5.43
N ILE A 127 40.79 15.25 6.49
CA ILE A 127 41.26 15.49 7.85
C ILE A 127 42.56 14.71 8.03
N ILE A 128 43.68 15.44 8.01
CA ILE A 128 45.00 14.87 8.26
C ILE A 128 45.04 14.39 9.72
N PRO A 129 45.39 13.11 9.99
CA PRO A 129 45.62 12.65 11.35
C PRO A 129 46.68 13.51 12.03
N LEU A 130 46.44 13.87 13.29
CA LEU A 130 47.42 14.65 14.05
C LEU A 130 48.71 13.82 14.19
N PRO A 131 49.89 14.40 13.88
CA PRO A 131 51.17 13.77 14.14
C PRO A 131 51.31 13.50 15.65
N ASP A 132 52.01 12.42 15.97
CA ASP A 132 52.42 12.14 17.34
C ASP A 132 53.44 13.20 17.78
N LEU A 133 53.17 13.86 18.91
CA LEU A 133 53.99 14.97 19.41
C LEU A 133 54.89 14.52 20.57
N ASP A 134 54.63 13.37 21.20
CA ASP A 134 55.29 12.97 22.45
C ASP A 134 56.77 12.58 22.25
N GLY A 135 57.21 12.37 21.01
CA GLY A 135 58.57 11.95 20.66
C GLY A 135 59.42 12.97 19.87
N LEU A 136 58.90 14.17 19.59
CA LEU A 136 59.58 15.19 18.79
C LEU A 136 60.54 16.02 19.65
N ASP A 137 61.62 16.50 19.04
CA ASP A 137 62.49 17.50 19.67
C ASP A 137 61.88 18.92 19.62
N ASP A 138 62.46 19.86 20.38
CA ASP A 138 61.93 21.23 20.47
C ASP A 138 61.93 21.95 19.10
N ASP A 139 62.88 21.64 18.22
CA ASP A 139 63.01 22.28 16.91
C ASP A 139 61.96 21.72 15.91
N GLU A 140 61.73 20.41 15.92
CA GLU A 140 60.68 19.69 15.20
C GLU A 140 59.28 20.14 15.67
N MET A 141 59.10 20.36 16.98
CA MET A 141 57.86 20.93 17.52
C MET A 141 57.58 22.35 16.99
N VAL A 142 58.61 23.18 16.88
CA VAL A 142 58.46 24.53 16.31
C VAL A 142 58.11 24.46 14.83
N GLU A 143 58.70 23.54 14.06
CA GLU A 143 58.41 23.41 12.64
C GLU A 143 57.00 22.88 12.39
N THR A 144 56.58 21.82 13.08
CA THR A 144 55.21 21.30 13.02
C THR A 144 54.16 22.35 13.42
N ALA A 145 54.45 23.19 14.41
CA ALA A 145 53.58 24.30 14.77
C ALA A 145 53.42 25.32 13.63
N LYS A 146 54.50 25.65 12.89
CA LYS A 146 54.41 26.54 11.72
C LYS A 146 53.60 25.92 10.60
N GLU A 147 53.80 24.63 10.32
CA GLU A 147 53.03 23.89 9.32
C GLU A 147 51.52 23.91 9.64
N PHE A 148 51.14 23.71 10.91
CA PHE A 148 49.74 23.82 11.31
C PHE A 148 49.18 25.23 11.13
N VAL A 149 49.93 26.27 11.51
CA VAL A 149 49.48 27.66 11.34
C VAL A 149 49.26 27.99 9.86
N GLU A 150 50.19 27.59 9.00
CA GLU A 150 50.07 27.78 7.55
C GLU A 150 48.89 26.99 6.98
N ARG A 151 48.72 25.74 7.41
CA ARG A 151 47.58 24.90 7.01
C ARG A 151 46.24 25.51 7.43
N ILE A 152 46.15 26.03 8.65
CA ILE A 152 44.96 26.71 9.17
C ILE A 152 44.67 27.95 8.32
N ARG A 153 45.66 28.78 8.01
CA ARG A 153 45.47 29.96 7.15
C ARG A 153 44.91 29.61 5.77
N GLN A 154 45.43 28.54 5.16
CA GLN A 154 44.92 28.07 3.87
C GLN A 154 43.46 27.60 3.98
N LEU A 155 43.15 26.80 5.01
CA LEU A 155 41.78 26.35 5.26
C LEU A 155 40.82 27.52 5.54
N GLU A 156 41.25 28.53 6.29
CA GLU A 156 40.46 29.74 6.53
C GLU A 156 40.18 30.52 5.24
N SER A 157 41.18 30.64 4.36
CA SER A 157 41.01 31.24 3.02
C SER A 157 39.99 30.46 2.18
N ASP A 158 40.14 29.13 2.10
CA ASP A 158 39.21 28.27 1.37
C ASP A 158 37.78 28.38 1.91
N VAL A 159 37.63 28.41 3.24
CA VAL A 159 36.32 28.58 3.90
C VAL A 159 35.71 29.93 3.59
N TYR A 160 36.51 31.00 3.54
CA TYR A 160 36.03 32.32 3.14
C TYR A 160 35.48 32.31 1.71
N ASP A 161 36.22 31.75 0.75
CA ASP A 161 35.82 31.67 -0.66
C ASP A 161 34.56 30.81 -0.84
N LEU A 162 34.49 29.65 -0.17
CA LEU A 162 33.31 28.79 -0.19
C LEU A 162 32.08 29.52 0.36
N ASN A 163 32.21 30.21 1.49
CA ASN A 163 31.11 30.98 2.07
C ASN A 163 30.69 32.18 1.21
N TYR A 164 31.64 32.81 0.52
CA TYR A 164 31.33 33.86 -0.45
C TYR A 164 30.51 33.29 -1.63
N PHE A 165 30.95 32.17 -2.21
CA PHE A 165 30.25 31.51 -3.30
C PHE A 165 28.84 31.05 -2.91
N VAL A 166 28.67 30.45 -1.72
CA VAL A 166 27.35 30.05 -1.20
C VAL A 166 26.42 31.26 -1.10
N ARG A 167 26.89 32.37 -0.51
CA ARG A 167 26.10 33.62 -0.43
C ARG A 167 25.71 34.17 -1.79
N GLN A 168 26.62 34.12 -2.77
CA GLN A 168 26.33 34.53 -4.14
C GLN A 168 25.24 33.65 -4.78
N LYS A 169 25.29 32.33 -4.56
CA LYS A 169 24.29 31.39 -5.04
C LYS A 169 22.94 31.55 -4.35
N ASP A 170 22.92 31.80 -3.05
CA ASP A 170 21.67 32.09 -2.33
C ASP A 170 21.00 33.37 -2.87
N PHE A 171 21.79 34.40 -3.17
CA PHE A 171 21.29 35.61 -3.83
C PHE A 171 20.72 35.30 -5.22
N GLU A 172 21.45 34.57 -6.06
CA GLU A 172 20.98 34.15 -7.39
C GLU A 172 19.69 33.32 -7.32
N ILE A 173 19.59 32.39 -6.37
CA ILE A 173 18.38 31.58 -6.13
C ILE A 173 17.21 32.48 -5.71
N ASN A 174 17.45 33.47 -4.84
CA ASN A 174 16.41 34.42 -4.42
C ASN A 174 15.91 35.24 -5.61
N GLU A 175 16.81 35.80 -6.42
CA GLU A 175 16.45 36.56 -7.62
C GLU A 175 15.68 35.71 -8.63
N LEU A 176 16.10 34.46 -8.87
CA LEU A 176 15.36 33.53 -9.73
C LEU A 176 14.00 33.16 -9.15
N THR A 177 13.89 33.04 -7.82
CA THR A 177 12.62 32.77 -7.15
C THR A 177 11.63 33.93 -7.33
N ILE A 178 12.12 35.17 -7.24
CA ILE A 178 11.33 36.39 -7.53
C ILE A 178 10.90 36.39 -9.00
N ALA A 179 11.84 36.19 -9.94
CA ALA A 179 11.53 36.17 -11.37
C ALA A 179 10.50 35.09 -11.73
N VAL A 180 10.62 33.88 -11.17
CA VAL A 180 9.64 32.80 -11.37
C VAL A 180 8.28 33.18 -10.79
N ASN A 181 8.22 33.93 -9.69
CA ASN A 181 6.97 34.42 -9.11
C ASN A 181 6.29 35.47 -10.01
N ASP A 182 7.06 36.46 -10.47
CA ASP A 182 6.57 37.51 -11.38
C ASP A 182 6.07 36.92 -12.69
N LEU A 183 6.78 35.93 -13.25
CA LEU A 183 6.39 35.19 -14.45
C LEU A 183 5.16 34.31 -14.24
N ARG A 184 5.02 33.67 -13.07
CA ARG A 184 3.82 32.86 -12.73
C ARG A 184 2.57 33.75 -12.63
N GLY A 185 2.76 35.04 -12.38
CA GLY A 185 1.70 36.03 -12.20
C GLY A 185 0.93 35.81 -10.89
N LYS A 186 0.15 36.83 -10.50
CA LYS A 186 -0.69 36.81 -9.27
C LYS A 186 -1.79 35.74 -9.25
N PHE A 187 -1.97 34.97 -10.32
CA PHE A 187 -3.00 33.94 -10.40
C PHE A 187 -2.45 32.58 -9.97
N VAL A 188 -2.44 32.34 -8.65
CA VAL A 188 -2.20 31.00 -8.12
C VAL A 188 -3.35 30.11 -8.61
N LYS A 189 -3.04 29.13 -9.46
CA LYS A 189 -4.05 28.21 -10.00
C LYS A 189 -4.78 27.54 -8.83
N PRO A 190 -6.08 27.82 -8.63
CA PRO A 190 -6.81 27.25 -7.51
C PRO A 190 -6.88 25.72 -7.67
N THR A 191 -6.75 24.99 -6.57
CA THR A 191 -6.98 23.54 -6.56
C THR A 191 -8.44 23.27 -6.92
N LEU A 192 -8.71 22.68 -8.08
CA LEU A 192 -10.07 22.35 -8.50
C LEU A 192 -10.64 21.28 -7.56
N LYS A 193 -11.67 21.63 -6.78
CA LYS A 193 -12.50 20.64 -6.09
C LYS A 193 -13.36 19.93 -7.13
N LYS A 194 -13.54 18.62 -6.96
CA LYS A 194 -14.50 17.85 -7.77
C LYS A 194 -15.90 18.33 -7.42
N VAL A 195 -16.44 19.17 -8.28
CA VAL A 195 -17.87 19.50 -8.25
C VAL A 195 -18.62 18.40 -9.00
N SER A 196 -19.53 17.73 -8.32
CA SER A 196 -20.50 16.89 -9.02
C SER A 196 -21.41 17.83 -9.83
N LYS A 197 -21.74 17.45 -11.08
CA LYS A 197 -22.57 18.28 -11.97
C LYS A 197 -23.96 18.56 -11.38
N THR A 198 -24.42 17.71 -10.47
CA THR A 198 -25.72 17.82 -9.80
C THR A 198 -25.65 18.62 -8.50
N ASP A 199 -24.50 18.65 -7.81
CA ASP A 199 -24.33 19.36 -6.53
C ASP A 199 -24.48 20.89 -6.70
N ASN A 200 -23.91 21.44 -7.77
CA ASN A 200 -24.04 22.87 -8.09
C ASN A 200 -25.48 23.31 -8.39
N LYS A 201 -26.40 22.38 -8.71
CA LYS A 201 -27.83 22.70 -8.87
C LYS A 201 -28.54 22.71 -7.52
N PHE A 202 -28.04 21.98 -6.52
CA PHE A 202 -28.67 21.88 -5.21
C PHE A 202 -28.40 23.10 -4.33
N ASP A 203 -27.18 23.66 -4.38
CA ASP A 203 -26.89 24.91 -3.66
C ASP A 203 -27.73 26.10 -4.17
N LYS A 204 -28.01 26.15 -5.47
CA LYS A 204 -28.94 27.16 -6.03
C LYS A 204 -30.37 26.96 -5.55
N LEU A 205 -30.78 25.72 -5.25
CA LEU A 205 -32.12 25.42 -4.74
C LEU A 205 -32.20 25.78 -3.25
N LYS A 206 -31.23 25.35 -2.45
CA LYS A 206 -31.13 25.68 -1.02
C LYS A 206 -31.02 27.18 -0.76
N LYS A 207 -30.22 27.90 -1.57
CA LYS A 207 -30.07 29.36 -1.42
C LYS A 207 -31.27 30.15 -1.95
N LYS A 208 -32.10 29.56 -2.82
CA LYS A 208 -33.37 30.18 -3.25
C LYS A 208 -34.49 30.01 -2.23
N GLU A 209 -34.49 28.95 -1.44
CA GLU A 209 -35.57 28.77 -0.45
C GLU A 209 -35.43 29.69 0.76
N THR A 210 -34.22 29.99 1.23
CA THR A 210 -34.07 30.77 2.49
C THR A 210 -33.95 32.28 2.28
N ALA A 211 -33.78 32.76 1.06
CA ALA A 211 -33.84 34.18 0.77
C ALA A 211 -34.63 34.38 -0.52
N LYS A 212 -35.91 34.77 -0.38
CA LYS A 212 -36.54 35.63 -1.40
C LYS A 212 -35.59 36.81 -1.58
N VAL A 213 -34.76 36.72 -2.62
CA VAL A 213 -33.87 37.79 -3.01
C VAL A 213 -34.76 38.94 -3.46
N ASP A 214 -34.98 39.90 -2.58
CA ASP A 214 -35.74 41.10 -2.85
C ASP A 214 -34.94 41.98 -3.79
N PHE A 215 -34.99 41.70 -5.09
CA PHE A 215 -34.30 42.51 -6.11
C PHE A 215 -34.80 43.96 -6.14
N ARG A 216 -35.97 44.24 -5.54
CA ARG A 216 -36.60 45.57 -5.51
C ARG A 216 -35.95 46.52 -4.51
N SER A 217 -35.32 46.03 -3.44
CA SER A 217 -34.69 46.91 -2.44
C SER A 217 -33.41 47.57 -2.96
N ASN A 218 -32.69 46.91 -3.87
CA ASN A 218 -31.49 47.46 -4.52
C ASN A 218 -31.80 48.25 -5.81
N LEU A 219 -33.06 48.32 -6.24
CA LEU A 219 -33.46 49.10 -7.40
C LEU A 219 -33.63 50.55 -6.97
N LYS A 220 -32.75 51.42 -7.49
CA LYS A 220 -32.89 52.87 -7.36
C LYS A 220 -34.21 53.29 -8.01
N THR A 221 -35.19 53.69 -7.20
CA THR A 221 -36.39 54.36 -7.70
C THR A 221 -35.97 55.74 -8.20
N VAL A 222 -35.98 55.92 -9.51
CA VAL A 222 -35.83 57.23 -10.12
C VAL A 222 -37.19 57.91 -10.05
N GLU A 223 -37.29 58.98 -9.26
CA GLU A 223 -38.42 59.91 -9.22
C GLU A 223 -38.57 60.53 -10.63
N SER A 224 -39.38 59.91 -11.49
CA SER A 224 -39.64 60.40 -12.84
C SER A 224 -40.68 61.52 -12.77
N ASN A 225 -40.30 62.67 -12.23
CA ASN A 225 -41.11 63.89 -12.28
C ASN A 225 -40.78 64.74 -13.53
N LYS A 226 -40.35 64.10 -14.63
CA LYS A 226 -39.97 64.77 -15.90
C LYS A 226 -41.12 64.90 -16.90
N PHE A 227 -42.34 64.51 -16.53
CA PHE A 227 -43.55 64.79 -17.30
C PHE A 227 -44.26 66.07 -16.86
N ALA A 228 -43.63 66.89 -16.01
CA ALA A 228 -44.04 68.29 -15.83
C ALA A 228 -43.70 69.04 -17.12
N MET A 229 -44.65 68.98 -18.04
CA MET A 229 -44.72 69.70 -19.31
C MET A 229 -44.87 71.19 -18.99
N GLU A 230 -43.76 71.90 -18.79
CA GLU A 230 -43.75 73.36 -18.70
C GLU A 230 -42.88 73.92 -19.82
N GLU A 231 -43.60 74.43 -20.82
CA GLU A 231 -43.29 75.56 -21.71
C GLU A 231 -41.82 75.95 -21.92
N GLU A 232 -41.36 75.61 -23.14
CA GLU A 232 -40.97 76.64 -24.12
C GLU A 232 -40.05 77.77 -23.60
N LYS A 233 -38.79 77.45 -23.31
CA LYS A 233 -37.69 78.42 -23.44
C LYS A 233 -36.74 77.99 -24.55
N GLU A 234 -37.10 78.47 -25.73
CA GLU A 234 -36.23 79.18 -26.67
C GLU A 234 -34.78 78.70 -26.79
N LYS A 235 -34.61 77.87 -27.81
CA LYS A 235 -33.44 77.56 -28.64
C LYS A 235 -32.32 78.61 -28.61
N GLU A 236 -31.46 78.59 -27.61
CA GLU A 236 -30.11 79.12 -27.75
C GLU A 236 -29.30 78.09 -28.55
N LYS A 237 -29.04 78.37 -29.83
CA LYS A 237 -28.24 77.51 -30.71
C LYS A 237 -26.83 77.39 -30.13
N LEU A 238 -26.50 76.23 -29.58
CA LEU A 238 -25.17 75.93 -29.04
C LEU A 238 -24.13 75.80 -30.17
N GLU A 239 -23.04 76.55 -30.01
CA GLU A 239 -21.94 76.90 -30.93
C GLU A 239 -21.04 75.77 -31.48
N TRP A 240 -21.36 74.48 -31.28
CA TRP A 240 -20.55 73.40 -31.89
C TRP A 240 -21.03 72.98 -33.29
N ALA A 241 -22.00 73.69 -33.86
CA ALA A 241 -22.48 73.52 -35.24
C ALA A 241 -21.65 74.35 -36.26
N LYS A 242 -20.32 74.22 -36.22
CA LYS A 242 -19.43 74.62 -37.32
C LYS A 242 -18.99 73.41 -38.12
#